data_AF-A0A3D6EX63-F1
#
_entry.id   AF-A0A3D6EX63-F1
#
_cell.length_a   1.000
_cell.length_b   1.000
_cell.length_c   1.000
_cell.angle_alpha   90.00
_cell.angle_beta   90.00
_cell.angle_gamma   90.00
#
_symmetry.space_group_name_H-M   'P 1'
#
loop_
_entity.id
_entity.type
_entity.pdbx_description
1 polymer ?
#
loop_
_entity_poly.entity_id
_entity_poly.type
_entity_poly.pdbx_seq_one_letter_code
_entity_poly.pdbx_strand_id
1 'polypeptide(L)'
;MLTKSVLGNQIKVLRLEKGLSQEEFGAPVDLSRSAVSQIESGQMYPSLESIDKIVKYYSTSWDSLVGHTKSKKTAEMTVSPVRTLVTTVDKTGRDNIVLVPIKAQAGYLQGAQQPEYIEHLPTFWLPGLN
;
A
#
# COMPACT_ATOMS: atom_id res chain seq x y z
N MET A 1 -4.67 -3.21 -22.25
CA MET A 1 -6.03 -2.86 -22.74
C MET A 1 -6.93 -2.66 -21.54
N LEU A 2 -7.74 -1.61 -21.53
CA LEU A 2 -8.79 -1.44 -20.51
C LEU A 2 -9.80 -2.57 -20.70
N THR A 3 -10.00 -3.40 -19.67
CA THR A 3 -10.95 -4.52 -19.74
C THR A 3 -12.24 -4.15 -19.01
N LYS A 4 -13.40 -4.62 -19.54
CA LYS A 4 -14.72 -4.42 -18.93
C LYS A 4 -14.73 -4.76 -17.43
N SER A 5 -14.08 -5.88 -17.09
CA SER A 5 -14.01 -6.40 -15.73
C SER A 5 -13.25 -5.48 -14.78
N VAL A 6 -12.12 -4.88 -15.21
CA VAL A 6 -11.35 -3.96 -14.35
C VAL A 6 -12.14 -2.70 -14.05
N LEU A 7 -12.72 -2.07 -15.08
CA LEU A 7 -13.52 -0.86 -14.92
C LEU A 7 -14.78 -1.11 -14.08
N GLY A 8 -15.49 -2.21 -14.36
CA GLY A 8 -16.65 -2.63 -13.59
C GLY A 8 -16.34 -2.85 -12.12
N ASN A 9 -15.20 -3.50 -11.83
CA ASN A 9 -14.76 -3.72 -10.44
C ASN A 9 -14.42 -2.40 -9.73
N GLN A 10 -13.77 -1.45 -10.40
CA GLN A 10 -13.48 -0.14 -9.80
C GLN A 10 -14.76 0.65 -9.49
N ILE A 11 -15.76 0.60 -10.37
CA ILE A 11 -17.07 1.22 -10.14
C ILE A 11 -17.75 0.57 -8.93
N LYS A 12 -17.68 -0.76 -8.82
CA LYS A 12 -18.21 -1.50 -7.67
C LYS A 12 -17.53 -1.10 -6.36
N VAL A 13 -16.20 -0.97 -6.36
CA VAL A 13 -15.42 -0.53 -5.19
C VAL A 13 -15.85 0.87 -4.77
N LEU A 14 -15.88 1.83 -5.72
CA LEU A 14 -16.32 3.20 -5.45
C LEU A 14 -17.73 3.25 -4.85
N ARG A 15 -18.66 2.43 -5.36
CA ARG A 15 -20.02 2.34 -4.82
C ARG A 15 -20.03 1.83 -3.38
N LEU A 16 -19.26 0.77 -3.09
CA LEU A 16 -19.19 0.19 -1.76
C LEU A 16 -18.52 1.12 -0.74
N GLU A 17 -17.49 1.87 -1.14
CA GLU A 17 -16.85 2.90 -0.30
C GLU A 17 -17.82 4.01 0.11
N LYS A 18 -18.81 4.30 -0.74
CA LYS A 18 -19.87 5.28 -0.44
C LYS A 18 -21.07 4.67 0.29
N GLY A 19 -21.10 3.34 0.49
CA GLY A 19 -22.20 2.64 1.17
C GLY A 19 -23.52 2.66 0.39
N LEU A 20 -23.49 2.85 -0.94
CA LEU A 20 -24.69 3.01 -1.75
C LEU A 20 -25.16 1.69 -2.38
N SER A 21 -26.47 1.52 -2.51
CA SER A 21 -27.04 0.49 -3.38
C SER A 21 -26.78 0.80 -4.86
N GLN A 22 -26.96 -0.19 -5.74
CA GLN A 22 -26.79 0.01 -7.19
C GLN A 22 -27.79 1.02 -7.76
N GLU A 23 -28.97 1.12 -7.16
CA GLU A 23 -30.00 2.09 -7.56
C GLU A 23 -29.63 3.50 -7.12
N GLU A 24 -29.23 3.67 -5.86
CA GLU A 24 -28.76 4.96 -5.32
C GLU A 24 -27.47 5.45 -6.00
N PHE A 25 -26.61 4.52 -6.44
CA PHE A 25 -25.42 4.86 -7.21
C PHE A 25 -25.76 5.32 -8.63
N GLY A 26 -26.75 4.68 -9.27
CA GLY A 26 -27.11 4.97 -10.65
C GLY A 26 -27.98 6.22 -10.82
N ALA A 27 -28.88 6.48 -9.88
CA ALA A 27 -29.83 7.61 -9.94
C ALA A 27 -29.19 8.97 -10.28
N PRO A 28 -28.11 9.42 -9.62
CA PRO A 28 -27.52 10.73 -9.89
C PRO A 28 -26.73 10.82 -11.20
N VAL A 29 -26.35 9.68 -11.78
CA VAL A 29 -25.53 9.61 -13.00
C VAL A 29 -26.33 9.11 -14.20
N ASP A 30 -27.66 9.08 -14.07
CA ASP A 30 -28.61 8.66 -15.11
C ASP A 30 -28.37 7.21 -15.58
N LEU A 31 -28.06 6.33 -14.61
CA LEU A 31 -27.93 4.89 -14.83
C LEU A 31 -29.02 4.15 -14.06
N SER A 32 -29.69 3.22 -14.75
CA SER A 32 -30.61 2.31 -14.08
C SER A 32 -29.85 1.30 -13.21
N ARG A 33 -30.52 0.75 -12.18
CA ARG A 33 -29.96 -0.33 -11.34
C ARG A 33 -29.41 -1.49 -12.18
N SER A 34 -30.13 -1.88 -13.25
CA SER A 34 -29.71 -2.97 -14.14
C SER A 34 -28.45 -2.61 -14.93
N ALA A 35 -28.35 -1.37 -15.43
CA ALA A 35 -27.16 -0.89 -16.13
C ALA A 35 -25.93 -0.91 -15.22
N VAL A 36 -26.06 -0.41 -13.98
CA VAL A 36 -24.98 -0.48 -12.97
C VAL A 36 -24.55 -1.92 -12.72
N SER A 37 -25.50 -2.85 -12.55
CA SER A 37 -25.18 -4.27 -12.36
C SER A 37 -24.43 -4.90 -13.54
N GLN A 38 -24.83 -4.59 -14.78
CA GLN A 38 -24.15 -5.08 -15.98
C GLN A 38 -22.74 -4.51 -16.15
N ILE A 39 -22.52 -3.26 -15.73
CA ILE A 39 -21.20 -2.63 -15.71
C ILE A 39 -20.32 -3.30 -14.66
N GLU A 40 -20.81 -3.44 -13.41
CA GLU A 40 -20.07 -4.03 -12.29
C GLU A 40 -19.67 -5.50 -12.56
N SER A 41 -20.51 -6.24 -13.28
CA SER A 41 -20.25 -7.63 -13.68
C SER A 41 -19.41 -7.77 -14.95
N GLY A 42 -19.01 -6.65 -15.58
CA GLY A 42 -18.19 -6.63 -16.78
C GLY A 42 -18.90 -7.09 -18.06
N GLN A 43 -20.24 -7.18 -18.04
CA GLN A 43 -21.04 -7.52 -19.22
C GLN A 43 -21.11 -6.34 -20.20
N MET A 44 -21.20 -5.11 -19.67
CA MET A 44 -21.35 -3.87 -20.44
C MET A 44 -20.24 -2.86 -20.15
N TYR A 45 -19.80 -2.11 -21.17
CA TYR A 45 -18.99 -0.91 -20.96
C TYR A 45 -19.90 0.28 -20.62
N PRO A 46 -19.59 1.08 -19.60
CA PRO A 46 -20.23 2.38 -19.43
C PRO A 46 -19.87 3.29 -20.62
N SER A 47 -20.80 4.15 -21.04
CA SER A 47 -20.52 5.16 -22.05
C SER A 47 -19.55 6.22 -21.50
N LEU A 48 -18.85 6.94 -22.39
CA LEU A 48 -17.99 8.05 -21.98
C LEU A 48 -18.75 9.11 -21.17
N GLU A 49 -20.01 9.36 -21.55
CA GLU A 49 -20.90 10.28 -20.84
C GLU A 49 -21.21 9.80 -19.42
N SER A 50 -21.53 8.52 -19.24
CA SER A 50 -21.76 7.94 -17.91
C SER A 50 -20.51 8.00 -17.04
N ILE A 51 -19.32 7.77 -17.62
CA ILE A 51 -18.06 7.88 -16.88
C ILE A 51 -17.83 9.34 -16.45
N ASP A 52 -18.05 10.32 -17.32
CA ASP A 52 -17.90 11.74 -16.99
C ASP A 52 -18.89 12.17 -15.89
N LYS A 53 -20.15 11.70 -15.94
CA LYS A 53 -21.14 11.90 -14.87
C LYS A 53 -20.67 11.30 -13.54
N ILE A 54 -20.14 10.07 -13.55
CA ILE A 54 -19.61 9.39 -12.35
C ILE A 54 -18.42 10.18 -11.76
N VAL A 55 -17.47 10.59 -12.59
CA VAL A 55 -16.28 11.35 -12.19
C VAL A 55 -16.68 12.66 -11.52
N LYS A 56 -17.59 13.42 -12.15
CA LYS A 56 -18.08 14.70 -11.63
C LYS A 56 -18.88 14.54 -10.35
N TYR A 57 -19.84 13.63 -10.32
CA TYR A 57 -20.75 13.47 -9.17
C TYR A 57 -20.04 12.89 -7.94
N TYR A 58 -19.21 11.86 -8.13
CA TYR A 58 -18.50 11.20 -7.02
C TYR A 58 -17.14 11.84 -6.70
N SER A 59 -16.79 12.94 -7.37
CA SER A 59 -15.50 13.63 -7.19
C SER A 59 -14.31 12.67 -7.25
N THR A 60 -14.35 11.72 -8.19
CA THR A 60 -13.30 10.73 -8.42
C THR A 60 -12.48 11.11 -9.66
N SER A 61 -11.36 10.43 -9.92
CA SER A 61 -10.54 10.66 -11.12
C SER A 61 -10.73 9.55 -12.15
N TRP A 62 -10.62 9.91 -13.42
CA TRP A 62 -10.58 8.95 -14.53
C TRP A 62 -9.50 7.87 -14.31
N ASP A 63 -8.32 8.26 -13.81
CA ASP A 63 -7.23 7.33 -13.50
C ASP A 63 -7.59 6.31 -12.41
N SER A 64 -8.45 6.70 -11.46
CA SER A 64 -8.94 5.81 -10.40
C SER A 64 -9.86 4.73 -10.98
N LEU A 65 -10.72 5.10 -11.93
CA LEU A 65 -11.65 4.19 -12.61
C LEU A 65 -10.96 3.23 -13.58
N VAL A 66 -9.98 3.73 -14.31
CA VAL A 66 -9.26 2.97 -15.36
C VAL A 66 -8.18 2.06 -14.76
N GLY A 67 -7.91 2.17 -13.45
CA GLY A 67 -6.90 1.36 -12.76
C GLY A 67 -5.47 1.79 -13.05
N HIS A 68 -5.27 3.05 -13.51
CA HIS A 68 -3.94 3.64 -13.68
C HIS A 68 -3.35 4.19 -12.38
N THR A 69 -4.13 4.23 -11.31
CA THR A 69 -3.57 4.47 -9.98
C THR A 69 -2.79 3.22 -9.56
N LYS A 70 -1.46 3.32 -9.65
CA LYS A 70 -0.53 2.44 -8.91
C LYS A 70 -1.14 2.25 -7.53
N SER A 71 -1.61 1.04 -7.26
CA SER A 71 -2.02 0.53 -5.94
C SER A 71 -1.97 1.64 -4.90
N LYS A 72 -3.04 2.46 -4.82
CA LYS A 72 -3.38 3.02 -3.52
C LYS A 72 -3.88 1.81 -2.78
N LYS A 73 -2.92 1.02 -2.27
CA LYS A 73 -3.13 0.20 -1.10
C LYS A 73 -3.94 1.10 -0.19
N THR A 74 -5.13 0.61 0.14
CA THR A 74 -5.82 0.90 1.37
C THR A 74 -4.83 1.51 2.36
N ALA A 75 -5.22 2.60 2.99
CA ALA A 75 -4.64 3.02 4.26
C ALA A 75 -4.87 1.95 5.34
N GLU A 76 -4.58 0.68 5.05
CA GLU A 76 -3.79 -0.11 5.94
C GLU A 76 -2.53 0.71 6.14
N MET A 77 -2.39 1.15 7.38
CA MET A 77 -1.15 1.33 8.10
C MET A 77 -0.30 0.06 7.94
N THR A 78 0.07 -0.28 6.70
CA THR A 78 1.17 -1.12 6.35
C THR A 78 2.35 -0.22 6.65
N VAL A 79 2.74 -0.26 7.91
CA VAL A 79 4.13 -0.13 8.30
C VAL A 79 4.84 -0.90 7.20
N SER A 80 5.44 -0.17 6.25
CA SER A 80 6.54 -0.72 5.47
C SER A 80 7.39 -1.44 6.52
N PRO A 81 7.95 -2.63 6.30
CA PRO A 81 8.97 -3.10 7.23
C PRO A 81 10.05 -2.02 7.17
N VAL A 82 9.93 -1.05 8.08
CA VAL A 82 10.95 -0.13 8.48
C VAL A 82 11.93 -1.14 8.99
N ARG A 83 12.89 -1.48 8.12
CA ARG A 83 14.11 -2.10 8.58
C ARG A 83 14.71 -1.02 9.44
N THR A 84 14.28 -0.99 10.69
CA THR A 84 14.91 -0.20 11.73
C THR A 84 16.26 -0.86 11.87
N LEU A 85 17.22 -0.34 11.12
CA LEU A 85 18.61 -0.61 11.39
C LEU A 85 18.83 0.02 12.75
N VAL A 86 18.80 -0.81 13.79
CA VAL A 86 19.17 -0.39 15.14
C VAL A 86 20.66 -0.10 15.06
N THR A 87 21.00 1.14 14.76
CA THR A 87 22.36 1.64 14.88
C THR A 87 22.51 2.11 16.32
N THR A 88 23.55 1.65 17.00
CA THR A 88 23.83 2.16 18.34
C THR A 88 24.54 3.50 18.16
N VAL A 89 24.03 4.53 18.83
CA VAL A 89 24.67 5.85 18.88
C VAL A 89 25.32 6.04 20.26
N ASP A 90 26.46 6.73 20.31
CA ASP A 90 27.06 7.15 21.57
C ASP A 90 26.35 8.37 22.18
N LYS A 91 26.81 8.83 23.36
CA LYS A 91 26.24 10.01 24.06
C LYS A 91 26.39 11.32 23.27
N THR A 92 27.18 11.33 22.20
CA THR A 92 27.42 12.48 21.33
C THR A 92 26.72 12.36 19.98
N GLY A 93 25.92 11.31 19.78
CA GLY A 93 25.14 11.08 18.57
C GLY A 93 25.94 10.51 17.39
N ARG A 94 27.13 9.94 17.64
CA ARG A 94 27.93 9.30 16.60
C ARG A 94 27.58 7.81 16.49
N ASP A 95 27.52 7.30 15.27
CA ASP A 95 27.22 5.89 14.98
C ASP A 95 28.38 4.97 15.43
N ASN A 96 28.04 3.84 16.05
CA ASN A 96 29.03 2.83 16.43
C ASN A 96 29.05 1.65 15.45
N ILE A 97 30.25 1.07 15.25
CA ILE A 97 30.42 -0.20 14.51
C ILE A 97 30.56 -1.34 15.54
N VAL A 98 29.73 -2.38 15.43
CA VAL A 98 29.76 -3.55 16.35
C VAL A 98 30.73 -4.59 15.81
N LEU A 99 31.79 -4.90 16.57
CA LEU A 99 32.74 -5.96 16.27
C LEU A 99 32.30 -7.28 16.89
N VAL A 100 32.09 -8.31 16.09
CA VAL A 100 31.77 -9.67 16.57
C VAL A 100 33.04 -10.54 16.49
N PRO A 101 33.69 -10.88 17.62
CA PRO A 101 35.01 -11.49 17.62
C PRO A 101 34.98 -13.02 17.58
N ILE A 102 34.16 -13.63 16.71
CA ILE A 102 34.33 -15.06 16.37
C ILE A 102 34.38 -15.24 14.85
N LYS A 103 35.17 -16.22 14.39
CA LYS A 103 35.20 -16.63 12.98
C LYS A 103 33.78 -17.01 12.57
N ALA A 104 33.25 -16.35 11.53
CA ALA A 104 31.85 -16.45 11.08
C ALA A 104 31.32 -17.89 11.13
N GLN A 105 30.62 -18.22 12.21
CA GLN A 105 29.90 -19.47 12.39
C GLN A 105 28.41 -19.14 12.29
N ALA A 106 27.68 -19.89 11.46
CA ALA A 106 26.33 -19.57 10.98
C ALA A 106 25.22 -19.37 12.05
N GLY A 107 25.53 -19.53 13.35
CA GLY A 107 24.58 -19.35 14.45
C GLY A 107 24.18 -17.90 14.73
N TYR A 108 25.00 -16.90 14.37
CA TYR A 108 24.66 -15.47 14.60
C TYR A 108 23.41 -15.01 13.89
N LEU A 109 23.14 -15.54 12.69
CA LEU A 109 21.94 -15.17 11.94
C LEU A 109 20.66 -15.55 12.68
N GLN A 110 20.70 -16.59 13.53
CA GLN A 110 19.56 -16.98 14.36
C GLN A 110 19.38 -16.06 15.57
N GLY A 111 20.47 -15.61 16.21
CA GLY A 111 20.42 -14.72 17.38
C GLY A 111 20.30 -13.23 17.07
N ALA A 112 20.65 -12.78 15.87
CA ALA A 112 20.61 -11.37 15.44
C ALA A 112 19.19 -10.75 15.39
N GLN A 113 18.15 -11.56 15.59
CA GLN A 113 16.76 -11.09 15.67
C GLN A 113 16.27 -10.94 17.13
N GLN A 114 17.07 -11.34 18.12
CA GLN A 114 16.72 -11.26 19.53
C GLN A 114 17.37 -10.01 20.15
N PRO A 115 16.58 -9.03 20.63
CA PRO A 115 17.09 -7.79 21.22
C PRO A 115 18.03 -8.04 22.40
N GLU A 116 17.73 -9.04 23.25
CA GLU A 116 18.52 -9.32 24.46
C GLU A 116 19.94 -9.80 24.14
N TYR A 117 20.13 -10.41 22.97
CA TYR A 117 21.42 -10.90 22.49
C TYR A 117 22.32 -9.77 21.97
N ILE A 118 21.73 -8.79 21.29
CA ILE A 118 22.45 -7.62 20.75
C ILE A 118 22.96 -6.72 21.88
N GLU A 119 22.19 -6.60 22.97
CA GLU A 119 22.53 -5.76 24.12
C GLU A 119 23.82 -6.17 24.85
N HIS A 120 24.18 -7.45 24.80
CA HIS A 120 25.35 -7.99 25.53
C HIS A 120 26.61 -8.12 24.66
N LEU A 121 26.58 -7.64 23.40
CA LEU A 121 27.73 -7.73 22.51
C LEU A 121 28.84 -6.75 22.95
N PRO A 122 30.11 -7.19 22.96
CA PRO A 122 31.23 -6.31 23.30
C PRO A 122 31.42 -5.26 22.20
N THR A 123 31.35 -3.98 22.57
CA THR A 123 31.62 -2.86 21.67
C THR A 123 33.04 -2.34 21.90
N PHE A 124 33.76 -2.04 20.82
CA PHE A 124 35.10 -1.44 20.88
C PHE A 124 35.18 -0.24 19.95
N TRP A 125 35.90 0.79 20.37
CA TRP A 125 36.21 1.97 19.57
C TRP A 125 37.59 1.79 18.91
N LEU A 126 37.66 1.97 17.59
CA LEU A 126 38.93 1.95 16.85
C LEU A 126 39.39 3.38 16.53
N PRO A 127 40.54 3.84 17.06
CA PRO A 127 41.12 5.11 16.67
C PRO A 127 41.59 5.08 15.21
N GLY A 128 41.10 6.01 14.38
CA GLY A 128 41.65 6.28 13.04
C GLY A 128 40.82 5.87 11.83
N LEU A 129 39.55 5.47 12.02
CA LEU A 129 38.61 5.26 10.90
C LEU A 129 37.82 6.57 10.67
N ASN A 130 38.27 7.40 9.73
CA ASN A 130 37.46 8.48 9.14
C ASN A 130 36.84 7.99 7.84
#